data_AF-A0A537QHM8-F1
#
_entry.id   AF-A0A537QHM8-F1
#
_cell.length_a   1.000
_cell.length_b   1.000
_cell.length_c   1.000
_cell.angle_alpha   90.00
_cell.angle_beta   90.00
_cell.angle_gamma   90.00
#
_symmetry.space_group_name_H-M   'P 1'
#
loop_
_entity.id
_entity.type
_entity.pdbx_description
1 polymer ?
#
loop_
_entity_poly.entity_id
_entity_poly.type
_entity_poly.pdbx_seq_one_letter_code
_entity_poly.pdbx_strand_id
1 'polypeptide(L)'
;MAIRRTDRLRLARLAGPRLGEARDAVEDRAKLRNRLCFFRRVALLLAVAEVDPERTCIARRLDEAEAALAAIPDTPELAKADEAYLACLDTRSIGDWQTTPRYRPPRRVEGPVKSAIERLMTRYRTDLTDIDLATHSPVELFAWCLSQHGESYDEAAAAAAKAAENLLLRFDAERDETAPAAAERADLPEHTQ
;
A
#
# COMPACT_ATOMS: atom_id res chain seq x y z
N MET A 1 19.60 15.87 -41.17
CA MET A 1 18.52 15.33 -42.03
C MET A 1 17.18 15.57 -41.35
N ALA A 2 16.25 16.31 -41.98
CA ALA A 2 14.94 16.59 -41.42
C ALA A 2 13.97 15.44 -41.71
N ILE A 3 13.45 14.81 -40.66
CA ILE A 3 12.47 13.71 -40.76
C ILE A 3 11.16 14.28 -41.33
N ARG A 4 10.67 13.72 -42.44
CA ARG A 4 9.43 14.18 -43.09
C ARG A 4 8.21 13.88 -42.20
N ARG A 5 7.16 14.71 -42.29
CA ARG A 5 5.91 14.57 -41.50
C ARG A 5 5.29 13.16 -41.62
N THR A 6 5.38 12.54 -42.80
CA THR A 6 4.91 11.18 -43.07
C THR A 6 5.69 10.12 -42.31
N ASP A 7 7.01 10.29 -42.17
CA ASP A 7 7.87 9.36 -41.43
C ASP A 7 7.61 9.46 -39.92
N ARG A 8 7.33 10.67 -39.40
CA ARG A 8 6.91 10.85 -38.00
C ARG A 8 5.59 10.13 -37.68
N LEU A 9 4.59 10.22 -38.57
CA LEU A 9 3.31 9.52 -38.40
C LEU A 9 3.47 7.99 -38.46
N ARG A 10 4.35 7.50 -39.33
CA ARG A 10 4.64 6.07 -39.46
C ARG A 10 5.38 5.55 -38.22
N LEU A 11 6.35 6.30 -37.70
CA LEU A 11 7.05 5.99 -36.44
C LEU A 11 6.10 6.03 -35.24
N ALA A 12 5.21 7.03 -35.16
CA ALA A 12 4.21 7.11 -34.08
C ALA A 12 3.23 5.93 -34.11
N ARG A 13 2.81 5.46 -35.29
CA ARG A 13 1.96 4.26 -35.43
C ARG A 13 2.69 2.97 -35.03
N LEU A 14 3.99 2.87 -35.29
CA LEU A 14 4.81 1.71 -34.90
C LEU A 14 5.16 1.74 -33.39
N ALA A 15 5.27 2.92 -32.79
CA ALA A 15 5.57 3.09 -31.37
C ALA A 15 4.33 3.02 -30.47
N GLY A 16 3.13 3.33 -31.00
CA GLY A 16 1.87 3.35 -30.24
C GLY A 16 1.58 2.09 -29.43
N PRO A 17 1.67 0.88 -30.01
CA PRO A 17 1.43 -0.37 -29.28
C PRO A 17 2.42 -0.61 -28.13
N ARG A 18 3.72 -0.38 -28.37
CA ARG A 18 4.78 -0.56 -27.36
C ARG A 18 4.68 0.45 -26.21
N LEU A 19 4.23 1.67 -26.51
CA LEU A 19 3.97 2.69 -25.48
C LEU A 19 2.74 2.35 -24.64
N GLY A 20 1.74 1.69 -25.24
CA GLY A 20 0.57 1.15 -24.53
C GLY A 20 0.97 0.04 -23.56
N GLU A 21 1.67 -0.99 -24.05
CA GLU A 21 2.16 -2.11 -23.24
C GLU A 21 3.02 -1.67 -22.05
N ALA A 22 3.93 -0.72 -22.27
CA ALA A 22 4.75 -0.16 -21.20
C ALA A 22 3.90 0.60 -20.16
N ARG A 23 2.89 1.35 -20.60
CA ARG A 23 1.99 2.08 -19.70
C ARG A 23 1.10 1.14 -18.89
N ASP A 24 0.58 0.10 -19.51
CA ASP A 24 -0.26 -0.91 -18.84
C ASP A 24 0.56 -1.66 -17.79
N ALA A 25 1.81 -2.01 -18.09
CA ALA A 25 2.72 -2.65 -17.13
C ALA A 25 3.04 -1.75 -15.91
N VAL A 26 3.23 -0.43 -16.10
CA VAL A 26 3.41 0.52 -14.99
C VAL A 26 2.14 0.60 -14.14
N GLU A 27 0.98 0.70 -14.79
CA GLU A 27 -0.30 0.78 -14.08
C GLU A 27 -0.59 -0.50 -13.28
N ASP A 28 -0.28 -1.67 -13.84
CA ASP A 28 -0.43 -2.95 -13.17
C ASP A 28 0.53 -3.10 -11.99
N ARG A 29 1.80 -2.67 -12.12
CA ARG A 29 2.74 -2.59 -10.98
C ARG A 29 2.22 -1.68 -9.88
N ALA A 30 1.70 -0.50 -10.23
CA ALA A 30 1.12 0.42 -9.25
C ALA A 30 -0.09 -0.19 -8.53
N LYS A 31 -0.99 -0.86 -9.27
CA LYS A 31 -2.13 -1.58 -8.69
C LYS A 31 -1.69 -2.70 -7.74
N LEU A 32 -0.68 -3.50 -8.12
CA LEU A 32 -0.16 -4.57 -7.28
C LEU A 32 0.50 -4.04 -6.02
N ARG A 33 1.29 -2.96 -6.10
CA ARG A 33 1.87 -2.30 -4.92
C ARG A 33 0.81 -1.74 -3.98
N ASN A 34 -0.24 -1.12 -4.53
CA ASN A 34 -1.36 -0.64 -3.72
C ASN A 34 -2.11 -1.79 -3.03
N ARG A 35 -2.29 -2.92 -3.72
CA ARG A 35 -2.86 -4.14 -3.13
C ARG A 35 -1.97 -4.71 -2.02
N LEU A 36 -0.67 -4.80 -2.24
CA LEU A 36 0.29 -5.25 -1.22
C LEU A 36 0.26 -4.33 0.00
N CYS A 37 0.29 -3.01 -0.21
CA CYS A 37 0.18 -2.04 0.86
C CYS A 37 -1.13 -2.23 1.66
N PHE A 38 -2.25 -2.43 0.96
CA PHE A 38 -3.52 -2.71 1.59
C PHE A 38 -3.50 -4.02 2.41
N PHE A 39 -3.04 -5.14 1.84
CA PHE A 39 -2.99 -6.42 2.55
C PHE A 39 -2.03 -6.39 3.74
N ARG A 40 -0.87 -5.73 3.62
CA ARG A 40 0.05 -5.52 4.74
C ARG A 40 -0.60 -4.70 5.85
N ARG A 41 -1.35 -3.66 5.50
CA ARG A 41 -2.13 -2.89 6.47
C ARG A 41 -3.16 -3.77 7.18
N VAL A 42 -3.90 -4.61 6.46
CA VAL A 42 -4.87 -5.53 7.09
C VAL A 42 -4.16 -6.53 8.00
N ALA A 43 -3.07 -7.15 7.56
CA ALA A 43 -2.28 -8.09 8.37
C ALA A 43 -1.83 -7.46 9.69
N LEU A 44 -1.34 -6.22 9.62
CA LEU A 44 -0.90 -5.50 10.80
C LEU A 44 -2.06 -5.16 11.74
N LEU A 45 -3.21 -4.77 11.21
CA LEU A 45 -4.41 -4.52 12.03
C LEU A 45 -4.97 -5.80 12.65
N LEU A 46 -4.85 -6.95 11.99
CA LEU A 46 -5.16 -8.25 12.60
C LEU A 46 -4.22 -8.54 13.76
N ALA A 47 -2.91 -8.31 13.60
CA ALA A 47 -1.95 -8.47 14.68
C ALA A 47 -2.20 -7.53 15.87
N VAL A 48 -2.61 -6.28 15.62
CA VAL A 48 -3.05 -5.34 16.67
C VAL A 48 -4.27 -5.88 17.43
N ALA A 49 -5.16 -6.60 16.74
CA ALA A 49 -6.30 -7.29 17.33
C ALA A 49 -5.95 -8.67 17.92
N GLU A 50 -4.66 -8.99 18.07
CA GLU A 50 -4.14 -10.27 18.56
C GLU A 50 -4.59 -11.50 17.72
N VAL A 51 -4.94 -11.26 16.46
CA VAL A 51 -5.27 -12.29 15.48
C VAL A 51 -4.04 -12.58 14.63
N ASP A 52 -3.66 -13.86 14.58
CA ASP A 52 -2.61 -14.34 13.69
C ASP A 52 -3.03 -14.20 12.21
N PRO A 53 -2.37 -13.34 11.41
CA PRO A 53 -2.74 -13.11 10.02
C PRO A 53 -2.55 -14.35 9.14
N GLU A 54 -1.70 -15.30 9.52
CA GLU A 54 -1.49 -16.57 8.79
C GLU A 54 -2.72 -17.47 8.82
N ARG A 55 -3.58 -17.32 9.83
CA ARG A 55 -4.85 -18.06 9.94
C ARG A 55 -5.97 -17.48 9.08
N THR A 56 -5.71 -16.36 8.40
CA THR A 56 -6.70 -15.67 7.56
C THR A 56 -6.35 -15.81 6.08
N CYS A 57 -7.23 -15.30 5.21
CA CYS A 57 -6.94 -15.26 3.78
C CYS A 57 -5.78 -14.30 3.40
N ILE A 58 -5.34 -13.43 4.32
CA ILE A 58 -4.41 -12.33 4.03
C ILE A 58 -3.01 -12.84 3.67
N ALA A 59 -2.47 -13.84 4.37
CA ALA A 59 -1.14 -14.39 4.07
C ALA A 59 -1.05 -14.90 2.62
N ARG A 60 -2.00 -15.76 2.22
CA ARG A 60 -2.09 -16.24 0.83
C ARG A 60 -2.23 -15.10 -0.19
N ARG A 61 -2.99 -14.05 0.14
CA ARG A 61 -3.18 -12.89 -0.75
C ARG A 61 -1.92 -12.02 -0.87
N LEU A 62 -1.11 -11.93 0.18
CA LEU A 62 0.20 -11.30 0.14
C LEU A 62 1.11 -12.08 -0.82
N ASP A 63 1.23 -13.39 -0.62
CA ASP A 63 2.06 -14.25 -1.48
C ASP A 63 1.65 -14.17 -2.96
N GLU A 64 0.34 -14.22 -3.24
CA GLU A 64 -0.20 -14.08 -4.59
C GLU A 64 0.17 -12.73 -5.22
N ALA A 65 0.07 -11.65 -4.46
CA ALA A 65 0.37 -10.31 -4.95
C ALA A 65 1.88 -10.07 -5.10
N GLU A 66 2.71 -10.64 -4.23
CA GLU A 66 4.17 -10.59 -4.34
C GLU A 66 4.66 -11.42 -5.53
N ALA A 67 4.11 -12.62 -5.72
CA ALA A 67 4.39 -13.45 -6.89
C ALA A 67 3.95 -12.78 -8.19
N ALA A 68 2.76 -12.15 -8.20
CA ALA A 68 2.28 -11.40 -9.36
C ALA A 68 3.18 -10.19 -9.67
N LEU A 69 3.71 -9.51 -8.66
CA LEU A 69 4.64 -8.40 -8.86
C LEU A 69 5.99 -8.89 -9.41
N ALA A 70 6.51 -9.99 -8.86
CA ALA A 70 7.75 -10.63 -9.31
C ALA A 70 7.66 -11.20 -10.74
N ALA A 71 6.45 -11.57 -11.19
CA ALA A 71 6.22 -12.06 -12.54
C ALA A 71 6.33 -10.97 -13.62
N ILE A 72 6.23 -9.68 -13.25
CA ILE A 72 6.37 -8.58 -14.21
C ILE A 72 7.86 -8.35 -14.46
N PRO A 73 8.38 -8.58 -15.69
CA PRO A 73 9.82 -8.47 -15.97
C PRO A 73 10.36 -7.07 -15.69
N ASP A 74 11.47 -6.98 -14.95
CA ASP A 74 12.19 -5.72 -14.73
C ASP A 74 13.00 -5.34 -15.97
N THR A 75 12.42 -4.51 -16.82
CA THR A 75 13.14 -3.87 -17.93
C THR A 75 13.59 -2.46 -17.52
N PRO A 76 14.74 -1.98 -18.01
CA PRO A 76 15.22 -0.63 -17.68
C PRO A 76 14.25 0.47 -18.17
N GLU A 77 13.52 0.21 -19.25
CA GLU A 77 12.47 1.11 -19.75
C GLU A 77 11.29 1.19 -18.79
N LEU A 78 10.90 0.06 -18.21
CA LEU A 78 9.82 -0.01 -17.23
C LEU A 78 10.22 0.64 -15.91
N ALA A 79 11.45 0.42 -15.45
CA ALA A 79 11.98 1.09 -14.25
C ALA A 79 11.97 2.62 -14.40
N LYS A 80 12.36 3.15 -15.56
CA LYS A 80 12.32 4.58 -15.86
C LYS A 80 10.89 5.13 -15.93
N ALA A 81 9.96 4.37 -16.51
CA ALA A 81 8.55 4.77 -16.59
C ALA A 81 7.88 4.75 -15.20
N ASP A 82 8.27 3.80 -14.36
CA ASP A 82 7.83 3.65 -12.98
C ASP A 82 8.36 4.78 -12.08
N GLU A 83 9.64 5.13 -12.20
CA GLU A 83 10.24 6.30 -11.52
C GLU A 83 9.53 7.60 -11.93
N ALA A 84 9.26 7.79 -13.23
CA ALA A 84 8.51 8.94 -13.72
C ALA A 84 7.07 8.98 -13.19
N TYR A 85 6.41 7.81 -13.09
CA TYR A 85 5.07 7.70 -12.51
C TYR A 85 5.05 8.06 -11.03
N LEU A 86 6.02 7.57 -10.25
CA LEU A 86 6.19 7.90 -8.83
C LEU A 86 6.52 9.39 -8.63
N ALA A 87 7.36 9.99 -9.49
CA ALA A 87 7.67 11.41 -9.45
C ALA A 87 6.44 12.29 -9.77
N CYS A 88 5.52 11.83 -10.61
CA CYS A 88 4.23 12.50 -10.83
C CYS A 88 3.28 12.41 -9.62
N LEU A 89 3.46 11.41 -8.76
CA LEU A 89 2.70 11.26 -7.51
C LEU A 89 3.31 12.09 -6.36
N ASP A 90 4.62 12.37 -6.38
CA ASP A 90 5.34 13.20 -5.41
C ASP A 90 5.05 14.70 -5.57
N THR A 91 3.76 15.04 -5.54
CA THR A 91 3.27 16.41 -5.56
C THR A 91 3.41 17.03 -4.16
N ARG A 92 4.65 17.39 -3.80
CA ARG A 92 4.90 18.57 -2.94
C ARG A 92 4.33 19.88 -3.53
N SER A 93 3.57 19.82 -4.63
CA SER A 93 2.74 20.89 -5.18
C SER A 93 1.27 20.87 -4.72
N ILE A 94 0.90 20.17 -3.63
CA ILE A 94 -0.37 20.42 -2.90
C ILE A 94 -0.25 21.74 -2.10
N GLY A 95 0.26 22.79 -2.75
CA GLY A 95 0.27 24.17 -2.25
C GLY A 95 -0.76 25.06 -2.95
N ASP A 96 -1.33 24.62 -4.08
CA ASP A 96 -2.04 25.55 -4.99
C ASP A 96 -3.36 24.99 -5.56
N TRP A 97 -4.11 24.21 -4.78
CA TRP A 97 -5.51 23.88 -5.10
C TRP A 97 -6.51 24.93 -4.58
N GLN A 98 -6.01 25.98 -3.91
CA GLN A 98 -6.80 27.15 -3.53
C GLN A 98 -6.28 28.34 -4.33
N THR A 99 -6.84 28.58 -5.53
CA THR A 99 -7.18 29.92 -6.08
C THR A 99 -7.50 29.81 -7.58
N THR A 100 -8.69 29.31 -7.93
CA THR A 100 -9.51 29.89 -9.02
C THR A 100 -10.96 29.40 -8.92
N PRO A 101 -11.97 30.29 -8.84
CA PRO A 101 -13.36 29.87 -8.68
C PRO A 101 -13.98 29.56 -10.05
N ARG A 102 -13.99 28.28 -10.46
CA ARG A 102 -14.86 27.80 -11.55
C ARG A 102 -15.44 26.44 -11.19
N TYR A 103 -16.76 26.46 -10.97
CA TYR A 103 -17.64 25.33 -10.63
C TYR A 103 -17.32 24.63 -9.29
N ARG A 104 -18.21 24.80 -8.31
CA ARG A 104 -18.26 23.97 -7.10
C ARG A 104 -19.28 22.85 -7.38
N PRO A 105 -18.86 21.60 -7.60
CA PRO A 105 -19.80 20.48 -7.55
C PRO A 105 -20.45 20.50 -6.15
N PRO A 106 -21.74 20.11 -6.01
CA PRO A 106 -22.29 19.87 -4.67
C PRO A 106 -21.34 18.92 -3.92
N ARG A 107 -21.16 19.16 -2.60
CA ARG A 107 -20.33 18.31 -1.72
C ARG A 107 -20.67 16.87 -2.05
N ARG A 108 -19.75 16.15 -2.70
CA ARG A 108 -19.94 14.74 -2.97
C ARG A 108 -20.04 14.08 -1.61
N VAL A 109 -21.21 13.50 -1.35
CA VAL A 109 -21.44 12.45 -0.37
C VAL A 109 -20.22 11.54 -0.38
N GLU A 110 -19.71 11.20 0.80
CA GLU A 110 -18.53 10.35 1.04
C GLU A 110 -18.34 9.30 -0.06
N GLY A 111 -17.10 9.12 -0.50
CA GLY A 111 -16.80 8.17 -1.59
C GLY A 111 -17.41 6.80 -1.28
N PRO A 112 -17.95 6.09 -2.30
CA PRO A 112 -18.74 4.87 -2.10
C PRO A 112 -18.04 3.81 -1.25
N VAL A 113 -16.70 3.82 -1.25
CA VAL A 113 -15.86 2.91 -0.46
C VAL A 113 -15.89 3.24 1.04
N LYS A 114 -15.78 4.53 1.43
CA LYS A 114 -15.79 4.94 2.84
C LYS A 114 -17.12 4.59 3.50
N SER A 115 -18.23 5.00 2.88
CA SER A 115 -19.56 4.69 3.41
C SER A 115 -19.88 3.19 3.39
N ALA A 116 -19.30 2.40 2.46
CA ALA A 116 -19.42 0.95 2.49
C ALA A 116 -18.67 0.34 3.68
N ILE A 117 -17.46 0.83 3.98
CA ILE A 117 -16.68 0.38 5.13
C ILE A 117 -17.38 0.77 6.44
N GLU A 118 -17.93 1.97 6.56
CA GLU A 118 -18.67 2.40 7.75
C GLU A 118 -19.93 1.58 8.00
N ARG A 119 -20.63 1.16 6.94
CA ARG A 119 -21.76 0.23 7.05
C ARG A 119 -21.32 -1.14 7.58
N LEU A 120 -20.20 -1.66 7.07
CA LEU A 120 -19.62 -2.91 7.57
C LEU A 120 -19.19 -2.78 9.03
N MET A 121 -18.50 -1.69 9.38
CA MET A 121 -18.09 -1.39 10.76
C MET A 121 -19.31 -1.37 11.69
N THR A 122 -20.37 -0.67 11.30
CA THR A 122 -21.62 -0.60 12.08
C THR A 122 -22.21 -1.98 12.28
N ARG A 123 -22.27 -2.78 11.21
CA ARG A 123 -22.78 -4.16 11.26
C ARG A 123 -22.01 -5.02 12.25
N TYR A 124 -20.67 -4.97 12.25
CA TYR A 124 -19.85 -5.76 13.18
C TYR A 124 -19.95 -5.29 14.64
N ARG A 125 -20.37 -4.05 14.89
CA ARG A 125 -20.65 -3.58 16.26
C ARG A 125 -22.03 -3.98 16.76
N THR A 126 -23.03 -3.98 15.88
CA THR A 126 -24.43 -4.24 16.25
C THR A 126 -24.76 -5.73 16.27
N ASP A 127 -24.25 -6.46 15.28
CA ASP A 127 -24.50 -7.89 15.15
C ASP A 127 -23.33 -8.61 15.83
N LEU A 128 -23.54 -9.09 17.07
CA LEU A 128 -22.61 -9.93 17.86
C LEU A 128 -22.36 -11.32 17.23
N THR A 129 -22.47 -11.44 15.91
CA THR A 129 -22.13 -12.65 15.18
C THR A 129 -20.62 -12.82 15.16
N ASP A 130 -20.16 -13.97 15.67
CA ASP A 130 -18.77 -14.39 15.54
C ASP A 130 -18.39 -14.39 14.06
N ILE A 131 -17.37 -13.60 13.73
CA ILE A 131 -16.86 -13.49 12.39
C ILE A 131 -15.94 -14.70 12.12
N ASP A 132 -16.17 -15.41 11.02
CA ASP A 132 -15.21 -16.42 10.58
C ASP A 132 -14.06 -15.74 9.82
N LEU A 133 -13.00 -15.44 10.56
CA LEU A 133 -11.80 -14.76 10.07
C LEU A 133 -11.08 -15.52 8.94
N ALA A 134 -11.33 -16.83 8.77
CA ALA A 134 -10.69 -17.63 7.73
C ALA A 134 -11.29 -17.41 6.34
N THR A 135 -12.60 -17.16 6.26
CA THR A 135 -13.35 -17.11 4.99
C THR A 135 -13.67 -15.70 4.50
N HIS A 136 -13.54 -14.71 5.36
CA HIS A 136 -13.91 -13.32 5.06
C HIS A 136 -12.99 -12.66 4.04
N SER A 137 -13.54 -11.72 3.28
CA SER A 137 -12.77 -10.95 2.31
C SER A 137 -11.83 -9.97 3.01
N PRO A 138 -10.71 -9.56 2.37
CA PRO A 138 -9.80 -8.57 2.95
C PRO A 138 -10.46 -7.23 3.33
N VAL A 139 -11.51 -6.82 2.62
CA VAL A 139 -12.25 -5.58 2.93
C VAL A 139 -13.13 -5.76 4.17
N GLU A 140 -13.73 -6.93 4.35
CA GLU A 140 -14.51 -7.27 5.55
C GLU A 140 -13.61 -7.39 6.78
N LEU A 141 -12.45 -8.06 6.65
CA LEU A 141 -11.45 -8.12 7.70
C LEU A 141 -10.95 -6.73 8.09
N PHE A 142 -10.70 -5.86 7.10
CA PHE A 142 -10.34 -4.46 7.35
C PHE A 142 -11.42 -3.70 8.13
N ALA A 143 -12.68 -3.83 7.72
CA ALA A 143 -13.80 -3.17 8.39
C ALA A 143 -14.03 -3.73 9.80
N TRP A 144 -13.84 -5.03 10.01
CA TRP A 144 -13.91 -5.66 11.32
C TRP A 144 -12.79 -5.19 12.26
N CYS A 145 -11.55 -5.08 11.78
CA CYS A 145 -10.48 -4.47 12.57
C CYS A 145 -10.83 -3.04 12.96
N LEU A 146 -11.29 -2.22 11.99
CA LEU A 146 -11.66 -0.83 12.26
C LEU A 146 -12.84 -0.69 13.24
N SER A 147 -13.79 -1.64 13.25
CA SER A 147 -14.91 -1.56 14.20
C SER A 147 -14.47 -1.62 15.66
N GLN A 148 -13.27 -2.17 15.95
CA GLN A 148 -12.68 -2.24 17.29
C GLN A 148 -12.00 -0.94 17.74
N HIS A 149 -11.77 0.03 16.84
CA HIS A 149 -10.87 1.17 17.10
C HIS A 149 -11.53 2.57 17.15
N GLY A 150 -12.83 2.70 16.86
CA GLY A 150 -13.52 4.00 16.90
C GLY A 150 -14.98 3.86 16.49
N GLU A 151 -15.73 4.96 16.36
CA GLU A 151 -17.14 4.96 15.92
C GLU A 151 -17.29 5.28 14.43
N SER A 152 -16.64 6.35 13.97
CA SER A 152 -16.56 6.71 12.55
C SER A 152 -15.34 6.07 11.86
N TYR A 153 -15.33 6.05 10.52
CA TYR A 153 -14.17 5.55 9.78
C TYR A 153 -12.91 6.38 10.05
N ASP A 154 -13.02 7.71 10.10
CA ASP A 154 -11.84 8.58 10.25
C ASP A 154 -11.20 8.40 11.63
N GLU A 155 -12.01 8.31 12.69
CA GLU A 155 -11.52 8.03 14.05
C GLU A 155 -10.92 6.64 14.16
N ALA A 156 -11.63 5.62 13.68
CA ALA A 156 -11.15 4.25 13.70
C ALA A 156 -9.84 4.11 12.92
N ALA A 157 -9.74 4.74 11.74
CA ALA A 157 -8.53 4.70 10.93
C ALA A 157 -7.34 5.38 11.60
N ALA A 158 -7.56 6.51 12.27
CA ALA A 158 -6.50 7.22 13.02
C ALA A 158 -6.05 6.43 14.26
N ALA A 159 -6.99 5.89 15.03
CA ALA A 159 -6.71 5.07 16.20
C ALA A 159 -6.01 3.77 15.83
N ALA A 160 -6.48 3.10 14.78
CA ALA A 160 -5.87 1.89 14.23
C ALA A 160 -4.45 2.16 13.70
N ALA A 161 -4.22 3.29 13.03
CA ALA A 161 -2.89 3.70 12.57
C ALA A 161 -1.92 3.96 13.74
N LYS A 162 -2.40 4.57 14.82
CA LYS A 162 -1.59 4.78 16.02
C LYS A 162 -1.29 3.47 16.76
N ALA A 163 -2.27 2.57 16.86
CA ALA A 163 -2.06 1.26 17.45
C ALA A 163 -1.05 0.43 16.66
N ALA A 164 -1.14 0.51 15.33
CA ALA A 164 -0.19 -0.07 14.39
C ALA A 164 1.24 0.43 14.58
N GLU A 165 1.42 1.75 14.64
CA GLU A 165 2.72 2.39 14.89
C GLU A 165 3.33 1.93 16.21
N ASN A 166 2.54 1.92 17.29
CA ASN A 166 2.99 1.45 18.60
C ASN A 166 3.44 -0.02 18.59
N LEU A 167 2.74 -0.88 17.84
CA LEU A 167 3.13 -2.29 17.70
C LEU A 167 4.47 -2.43 16.99
N LEU A 168 4.68 -1.69 15.90
CA LEU A 168 5.96 -1.69 15.18
C LEU A 168 7.11 -1.19 16.05
N LEU A 169 6.90 -0.10 16.81
CA LEU A 169 7.90 0.42 17.74
C LEU A 169 8.28 -0.60 18.83
N ARG A 170 7.32 -1.41 19.30
CA ARG A 170 7.61 -2.51 20.24
C ARG A 170 8.50 -3.57 19.60
N PHE A 171 8.20 -4.00 18.37
CA PHE A 171 9.04 -4.97 17.65
C PHE A 171 10.45 -4.43 17.39
N ASP A 172 10.59 -3.16 17.01
CA ASP A 172 11.91 -2.54 16.83
C ASP A 172 12.69 -2.48 18.15
N ALA A 173 12.04 -2.11 19.26
CA ALA A 173 12.66 -2.11 20.59
C ALA A 173 13.10 -3.52 21.03
N GLU A 174 12.26 -4.53 20.83
CA GLU A 174 12.59 -5.94 21.12
C GLU A 174 13.76 -6.44 20.23
N ARG A 175 13.83 -5.99 18.97
CA ARG A 175 14.95 -6.30 18.07
C ARG A 175 16.24 -5.62 18.52
N ASP A 176 16.17 -4.38 18.98
CA ASP A 176 17.34 -3.64 19.48
C ASP A 176 17.85 -4.20 20.82
N GLU A 177 16.96 -4.70 21.69
CA GLU A 177 17.33 -5.41 22.92
C GLU A 177 17.95 -6.79 22.65
N THR A 178 17.56 -7.45 21.56
CA THR A 178 18.08 -8.77 21.14
C THR A 178 19.25 -8.68 20.17
N ALA A 179 19.60 -7.49 19.67
CA ALA A 179 20.80 -7.26 18.89
C ALA A 179 22.02 -7.54 19.78
N PRO A 180 22.84 -8.56 19.50
CA PRO A 180 23.96 -8.89 20.37
C PRO A 180 24.93 -7.70 20.40
N ALA A 181 25.41 -7.37 21.60
CA ALA A 181 26.52 -6.45 21.86
C ALA A 181 27.87 -6.96 21.28
N ALA A 182 27.87 -7.41 20.03
CA ALA A 182 28.97 -8.08 19.34
C ALA A 182 29.77 -7.14 18.44
N ALA A 183 29.50 -5.82 18.47
CA ALA A 183 30.27 -4.84 17.71
C ALA A 183 31.41 -4.16 18.51
N GLU A 184 31.63 -4.51 19.79
CA GLU A 184 32.61 -3.82 20.64
C GLU A 184 33.72 -4.72 21.21
N ARG A 185 34.00 -5.88 20.60
CA ARG A 185 35.15 -6.74 20.95
C ARG A 185 35.93 -7.29 19.75
N ALA A 186 36.11 -6.46 18.73
CA ALA A 186 37.08 -6.73 17.68
C ALA A 186 37.92 -5.47 17.47
N ASP A 187 38.87 -5.23 18.38
CA ASP A 187 40.16 -4.59 18.09
C ASP A 187 40.97 -4.36 19.38
N LEU A 188 41.71 -5.38 19.81
CA LEU A 188 43.01 -5.17 20.43
C LEU A 188 43.95 -6.27 19.90
N PRO A 189 44.96 -5.94 19.08
CA PRO A 189 45.95 -6.91 18.64
C PRO A 189 46.84 -7.33 19.81
N GLU A 190 46.96 -8.64 20.02
CA GLU A 190 48.03 -9.22 20.82
C GLU A 190 49.38 -8.86 20.20
N HIS A 191 50.09 -7.91 20.78
CA HIS A 191 51.51 -7.74 20.53
C HIS A 191 52.28 -8.64 21.49
N THR A 192 52.71 -9.78 20.95
CA THR A 192 53.89 -10.54 21.38
C THR A 192 55.07 -9.62 21.67
N GLN A 193 55.62 -9.72 22.88
CA GLN A 193 57.06 -9.74 23.16
C GLN A 193 57.32 -10.39 24.52
#